data_AF-A0AAJ1VJN5-F1
#
_entry.id   AF-A0AAJ1VJN5-F1
#
_cell.length_a   1.000
_cell.length_b   1.000
_cell.length_c   1.000
_cell.angle_alpha   90.00
_cell.angle_beta   90.00
_cell.angle_gamma   90.00
#
_symmetry.space_group_name_H-M   'P 1'
#
loop_
_entity.id
_entity.type
_entity.pdbx_description
1 polymer ?
#
loop_
_entity_poly.entity_id
_entity_poly.type
_entity_poly.pdbx_seq_one_letter_code
_entity_poly.pdbx_strand_id
1 'polypeptide(L)'
;MGTYSIIYLKEAQLAEEVNNFLKENFDLNYENFNGVDYGVFFTQAMFNEELRFLNEDEEGKKILAHYDRPLTTETYYSLLFGIGNCFGDIGTACIKVSSVIESDFKFIRALQKFKKTPEFIKYVDLKKSQHLQRLLSIRIE
;
A
#
# COMPACT_ATOMS: atom_id res chain seq x y z
N MET A 1 -0.73 -16.68 -10.43
CA MET A 1 -0.11 -16.04 -9.25
C MET A 1 0.89 -15.00 -9.74
N GLY A 2 0.83 -13.76 -9.26
CA GLY A 2 1.72 -12.67 -9.71
C GLY A 2 2.95 -12.51 -8.81
N THR A 3 4.00 -11.87 -9.31
CA THR A 3 5.13 -11.40 -8.48
C THR A 3 4.83 -9.99 -8.01
N TYR A 4 4.94 -9.75 -6.71
CA TYR A 4 4.74 -8.44 -6.09
C TYR A 4 6.07 -7.92 -5.55
N SER A 5 6.25 -6.61 -5.59
CA SER A 5 7.27 -5.94 -4.79
C SER A 5 6.60 -5.41 -3.53
N ILE A 6 7.18 -5.77 -2.39
CA ILE A 6 6.71 -5.34 -1.07
C ILE A 6 7.81 -4.47 -0.47
N ILE A 7 7.51 -3.21 -0.25
CA ILE A 7 8.43 -2.25 0.36
C ILE A 7 8.02 -2.08 1.81
N TYR A 8 8.91 -2.40 2.73
CA TYR A 8 8.67 -2.19 4.15
C TYR A 8 9.27 -0.87 4.60
N LEU A 9 8.51 -0.13 5.41
CA LEU A 9 9.09 0.90 6.26
C LEU A 9 9.79 0.25 7.46
N LYS A 10 10.78 0.93 8.02
CA LYS A 10 11.43 0.52 9.27
C LYS A 10 10.47 0.57 10.46
N GLU A 11 9.56 1.54 10.44
CA GLU A 11 8.50 1.72 11.41
C GLU A 11 7.17 1.92 10.67
N ALA A 12 6.20 1.04 10.91
CA ALA A 12 4.92 1.06 10.19
C ALA A 12 4.11 2.34 10.44
N GLN A 13 4.23 2.93 11.65
CA GLN A 13 3.58 4.19 12.03
C GLN A 13 3.99 5.40 11.19
N LEU A 14 5.13 5.34 10.48
CA LEU A 14 5.61 6.42 9.62
C LEU A 14 4.93 6.43 8.24
N ALA A 15 4.03 5.49 7.95
CA ALA A 15 3.37 5.38 6.65
C ALA A 15 2.64 6.67 6.23
N GLU A 16 1.97 7.33 7.16
CA GLU A 16 1.27 8.59 6.89
C GLU A 16 2.25 9.71 6.57
N GLU A 17 3.31 9.88 7.38
CA GLU A 17 4.38 10.85 7.14
C GLU A 17 5.05 10.63 5.78
N VAL A 18 5.38 9.37 5.45
CA VAL A 18 6.01 9.03 4.17
C VAL A 18 5.06 9.28 3.02
N ASN A 19 3.77 8.97 3.15
CA ASN A 19 2.78 9.26 2.11
C ASN A 19 2.65 10.78 1.86
N ASN A 20 2.60 11.59 2.92
CA ASN A 20 2.55 13.04 2.81
C ASN A 20 3.81 13.59 2.13
N PHE A 21 4.99 13.14 2.57
CA PHE A 21 6.26 13.46 1.90
C PHE A 21 6.21 13.11 0.41
N LEU A 22 5.71 11.92 0.08
CA LEU A 22 5.62 11.45 -1.30
C LEU A 22 4.64 12.28 -2.15
N LYS A 23 3.50 12.68 -1.56
CA LYS A 23 2.49 13.55 -2.15
C LYS A 23 3.07 14.92 -2.51
N GLU A 24 3.72 15.56 -1.54
CA GLU A 24 4.26 16.91 -1.65
C GLU A 24 5.47 17.01 -2.59
N ASN A 25 6.31 15.97 -2.64
CA ASN A 25 7.61 16.04 -3.33
C ASN A 25 7.65 15.32 -4.68
N PHE A 26 6.68 14.45 -4.98
CA PHE A 26 6.71 13.64 -6.21
C PHE A 26 5.41 13.68 -7.04
N ASP A 27 4.62 14.75 -6.88
CA ASP A 27 3.40 15.01 -7.68
C ASP A 27 2.41 13.84 -7.64
N LEU A 28 2.30 13.17 -6.48
CA LEU A 28 1.30 12.12 -6.28
C LEU A 28 -0.02 12.76 -5.85
N ASN A 29 -1.11 12.32 -6.49
CA ASN A 29 -2.46 12.70 -6.11
C ASN A 29 -3.11 11.43 -5.58
N TYR A 30 -3.50 11.46 -4.30
CA TYR A 30 -4.17 10.35 -3.66
C TYR A 30 -5.68 10.58 -3.71
N GLU A 31 -6.41 9.49 -3.85
CA GLU A 31 -7.85 9.49 -3.63
C GLU A 31 -8.12 9.69 -2.14
N ASN A 32 -9.17 10.44 -1.83
CA ASN A 32 -9.59 10.68 -0.46
C ASN A 32 -10.98 10.08 -0.24
N PHE A 33 -11.09 9.19 0.74
CA PHE A 33 -12.36 8.62 1.17
C PHE A 33 -12.54 8.92 2.65
N ASN A 34 -13.61 9.63 3.00
CA ASN A 34 -13.96 10.03 4.36
C ASN A 34 -12.80 10.68 5.15
N GLY A 35 -11.99 11.51 4.47
CA GLY A 35 -10.86 12.19 5.08
C GLY A 35 -9.57 11.37 5.12
N VAL A 36 -9.58 10.13 4.63
CA VAL A 36 -8.39 9.27 4.53
C VAL A 36 -7.83 9.32 3.13
N ASP A 37 -6.58 9.78 3.00
CA ASP A 37 -5.83 9.72 1.75
C ASP A 37 -5.27 8.32 1.51
N TYR A 38 -5.62 7.70 0.38
CA TYR A 38 -5.13 6.40 -0.06
C TYR A 38 -3.81 6.54 -0.82
N GLY A 39 -2.73 6.66 -0.05
CA GLY A 39 -1.34 6.77 -0.51
C GLY A 39 -0.65 5.45 -0.84
N VAL A 40 0.66 5.54 -1.10
CA VAL A 40 1.49 4.42 -1.58
C VAL A 40 1.75 3.37 -0.49
N PHE A 41 2.03 3.81 0.73
CA PHE A 41 2.22 2.95 1.88
C PHE A 41 0.90 2.79 2.62
N PHE A 42 0.48 1.55 2.85
CA PHE A 42 -0.81 1.26 3.47
C PHE A 42 -0.80 1.70 4.93
N THR A 43 -1.72 2.58 5.35
CA THR A 43 -1.77 3.13 6.72
C THR A 43 -2.82 2.42 7.58
N GLN A 44 -2.73 2.59 8.90
CA GLN A 44 -3.80 2.16 9.81
C GLN A 44 -5.13 2.87 9.51
N ALA A 45 -5.08 4.13 9.05
CA ALA A 45 -6.27 4.87 8.67
C ALA A 45 -6.96 4.25 7.43
N MET A 46 -6.19 3.86 6.40
CA MET A 46 -6.73 3.12 5.25
C MET A 46 -7.36 1.81 5.68
N PHE A 47 -6.67 1.04 6.52
CA PHE A 47 -7.22 -0.22 7.05
C PHE A 47 -8.57 -0.02 7.75
N ASN A 48 -8.64 0.98 8.63
CA ASN A 48 -9.86 1.26 9.39
C ASN A 48 -11.00 1.72 8.48
N GLU A 49 -10.70 2.55 7.49
CA GLU A 49 -11.69 3.04 6.52
C GLU A 49 -12.19 1.92 5.59
N GLU A 50 -11.31 1.05 5.12
CA GLU A 50 -11.72 -0.12 4.33
C GLU A 50 -12.58 -1.08 5.18
N LEU A 51 -12.21 -1.32 6.45
CA LEU A 51 -13.01 -2.14 7.35
C LEU A 51 -14.39 -1.52 7.62
N ARG A 52 -14.45 -0.20 7.83
CA ARG A 52 -15.70 0.55 7.96
C ARG A 52 -16.55 0.38 6.71
N PHE A 53 -15.98 0.61 5.53
CA PHE A 53 -16.65 0.46 4.24
C PHE A 53 -17.23 -0.95 4.06
N LEU A 54 -16.46 -2.00 4.34
CA LEU A 54 -16.89 -3.40 4.22
C LEU A 54 -18.03 -3.80 5.18
N ASN A 55 -18.17 -3.08 6.29
CA ASN A 55 -19.17 -3.36 7.32
C ASN A 55 -20.42 -2.48 7.20
N GLU A 56 -20.28 -1.23 6.80
CA GLU A 56 -21.34 -0.23 6.88
C GLU A 56 -22.00 0.04 5.53
N ASP A 57 -21.20 0.17 4.47
CA ASP A 57 -21.67 0.56 3.14
C ASP A 57 -22.28 -0.62 2.38
N GLU A 58 -23.42 -0.39 1.71
CA GLU A 58 -24.12 -1.43 0.96
C GLU A 58 -23.28 -2.00 -0.20
N GLU A 59 -22.40 -1.19 -0.79
CA GLU A 59 -21.45 -1.67 -1.81
C GLU A 59 -20.32 -2.48 -1.17
N GLY A 60 -19.78 -2.04 -0.04
CA GLY A 60 -18.75 -2.76 0.71
C GLY A 60 -19.24 -4.11 1.25
N LYS A 61 -20.50 -4.22 1.68
CA LYS A 61 -21.11 -5.49 2.12
C LYS A 61 -21.21 -6.53 0.99
N LYS A 62 -21.29 -6.10 -0.27
CA LYS A 62 -21.26 -7.00 -1.44
C LYS A 62 -19.85 -7.59 -1.64
N ILE A 63 -18.81 -6.88 -1.20
CA ILE A 63 -17.45 -7.40 -1.15
C ILE A 63 -17.36 -8.36 0.02
N LEU A 64 -16.77 -9.56 -0.16
CA LEU A 64 -16.75 -10.61 0.87
C LEU A 64 -18.16 -10.98 1.41
N ALA A 65 -19.15 -11.06 0.51
CA ALA A 65 -20.55 -11.34 0.85
C ALA A 65 -20.77 -12.68 1.58
N HIS A 66 -19.79 -13.58 1.55
CA HIS A 66 -19.83 -14.88 2.24
C HIS A 66 -19.42 -14.83 3.71
N TYR A 67 -18.95 -13.68 4.21
CA TYR A 67 -18.58 -13.50 5.60
C TYR A 67 -19.69 -12.82 6.39
N ASP A 68 -20.00 -13.38 7.56
CA ASP A 68 -20.93 -12.75 8.52
C ASP A 68 -20.42 -11.37 8.94
N ARG A 69 -21.37 -10.46 9.17
CA ARG A 69 -21.09 -9.08 9.56
C ARG A 69 -21.47 -8.83 11.03
N PRO A 70 -20.73 -7.97 11.73
CA PRO A 70 -19.54 -7.22 11.27
C PRO A 70 -18.28 -8.08 11.17
N LEU A 71 -17.43 -7.81 10.18
CA LEU A 71 -16.05 -8.28 10.14
C LEU A 71 -15.28 -7.64 11.30
N THR A 72 -14.54 -8.45 12.06
CA THR A 72 -13.62 -7.93 13.07
C THR A 72 -12.31 -7.46 12.43
N THR A 73 -11.57 -6.63 13.16
CA THR A 73 -10.22 -6.21 12.79
C THR A 73 -9.31 -7.39 12.53
N GLU A 74 -9.34 -8.42 13.38
CA GLU A 74 -8.49 -9.60 13.26
C GLU A 74 -8.84 -10.44 12.03
N THR A 75 -10.15 -10.61 11.75
CA THR A 75 -10.61 -11.29 10.55
C THR A 75 -10.15 -10.55 9.31
N TYR A 76 -10.39 -9.24 9.24
CA TYR A 76 -10.03 -8.46 8.05
C TYR A 76 -8.52 -8.37 7.86
N TYR A 77 -7.76 -8.19 8.93
CA TYR A 77 -6.31 -8.24 8.91
C TYR A 77 -5.80 -9.58 8.37
N SER A 78 -6.38 -10.70 8.83
CA SER A 78 -6.01 -12.03 8.33
C SER A 78 -6.37 -12.21 6.86
N LEU A 79 -7.46 -11.62 6.39
CA LEU A 79 -7.86 -11.67 4.98
C LEU A 79 -6.91 -10.88 4.08
N LEU A 80 -6.39 -9.74 4.54
CA LEU A 80 -5.45 -8.92 3.79
C LEU A 80 -4.00 -9.44 3.90
N PHE A 81 -3.53 -9.67 5.12
CA PHE A 81 -2.11 -9.88 5.46
C PHE A 81 -1.82 -11.28 6.01
N GLY A 82 -2.82 -12.17 6.05
CA GLY A 82 -2.65 -13.54 6.53
C GLY A 82 -1.72 -14.40 5.66
N ILE A 83 -1.40 -15.59 6.19
CA ILE A 83 -0.49 -16.54 5.54
C ILE A 83 -0.99 -16.90 4.14
N GLY A 84 -0.13 -16.70 3.13
CA GLY A 84 -0.44 -16.96 1.73
C GLY A 84 -0.92 -15.74 0.94
N ASN A 85 -1.19 -14.61 1.61
CA ASN A 85 -1.42 -13.35 0.94
C ASN A 85 -0.11 -12.69 0.49
N CYS A 86 -0.22 -11.87 -0.54
CA CYS A 86 0.90 -11.15 -1.15
C CYS A 86 0.96 -9.68 -0.73
N PHE A 87 0.01 -9.23 0.09
CA PHE A 87 0.04 -7.93 0.74
C PHE A 87 0.89 -8.08 2.00
N GLY A 88 1.87 -7.20 2.18
CA GLY A 88 2.81 -7.29 3.29
C GLY A 88 2.13 -7.10 4.63
N ASP A 89 2.11 -5.86 5.10
CA ASP A 89 1.49 -5.46 6.37
C ASP A 89 1.11 -3.97 6.29
N ILE A 90 0.48 -3.43 7.32
CA ILE A 90 0.40 -2.00 7.56
C ILE A 90 1.83 -1.42 7.56
N GLY A 91 1.99 -0.28 6.88
CA GLY A 91 3.27 0.34 6.61
C GLY A 91 4.04 -0.26 5.44
N THR A 92 3.37 -1.03 4.58
CA THR A 92 3.98 -1.55 3.35
C THR A 92 3.38 -0.94 2.09
N ALA A 93 4.21 -0.77 1.07
CA ALA A 93 3.75 -0.55 -0.30
C ALA A 93 3.80 -1.88 -1.05
N CYS A 94 2.70 -2.27 -1.68
CA CYS A 94 2.60 -3.52 -2.45
C CYS A 94 2.24 -3.22 -3.91
N ILE A 95 3.14 -3.55 -4.84
CA ILE A 95 2.94 -3.29 -6.27
C ILE A 95 3.21 -4.57 -7.07
N LYS A 96 2.29 -4.95 -7.96
CA LYS A 96 2.40 -6.15 -8.79
C LYS A 96 3.39 -5.94 -9.94
N VAL A 97 4.63 -6.38 -9.77
CA VAL A 97 5.70 -6.22 -10.77
C VAL A 97 5.65 -7.21 -11.93
N SER A 98 4.84 -8.28 -11.85
CA SER A 98 4.68 -9.22 -12.96
C SER A 98 3.70 -8.76 -14.03
N SER A 99 2.93 -7.69 -13.77
CA SER A 99 1.92 -7.16 -14.68
C SER A 99 1.59 -5.73 -14.25
N VAL A 100 2.52 -4.83 -14.54
CA VAL A 100 2.36 -3.40 -14.27
C VAL A 100 1.42 -2.80 -15.32
N ILE A 101 0.45 -2.02 -14.87
CA ILE A 101 -0.46 -1.27 -15.72
C ILE A 101 -0.13 0.23 -15.68
N GLU A 102 -0.68 1.01 -16.60
CA GLU A 102 -0.35 2.43 -16.74
C GLU A 102 -0.64 3.25 -15.47
N SER A 103 -1.70 2.90 -14.73
CA SER A 103 -2.02 3.55 -13.45
C SER A 103 -0.92 3.37 -12.38
N ASP A 104 -0.14 2.29 -12.46
CA ASP A 104 0.96 2.04 -11.53
C ASP A 104 2.20 2.91 -11.84
N PHE A 105 2.35 3.37 -13.09
CA PHE A 105 3.54 4.07 -13.56
C PHE A 105 3.81 5.34 -12.76
N LYS A 106 2.75 6.05 -12.35
CA LYS A 106 2.88 7.26 -11.53
C LYS A 106 3.55 6.95 -10.19
N PHE A 107 3.10 5.90 -9.51
CA PHE A 107 3.68 5.45 -8.24
C PHE A 107 5.09 4.90 -8.39
N ILE A 108 5.34 4.11 -9.44
CA ILE A 108 6.68 3.56 -9.67
C ILE A 108 7.68 4.68 -10.01
N ARG A 109 7.31 5.66 -10.83
CA ARG A 109 8.16 6.85 -11.10
C ARG A 109 8.46 7.62 -9.81
N ALA A 110 7.46 7.83 -8.96
CA ALA A 110 7.65 8.48 -7.67
C ALA A 110 8.59 7.68 -6.76
N LEU A 111 8.43 6.36 -6.65
CA LEU A 111 9.31 5.49 -5.88
C LEU A 111 10.74 5.45 -6.44
N GLN A 112 10.92 5.48 -7.75
CA GLN A 112 12.25 5.59 -8.40
C GLN A 112 12.95 6.91 -8.10
N LYS A 113 12.21 8.02 -8.03
CA LYS A 113 12.74 9.33 -7.59
C LYS A 113 13.02 9.33 -6.09
N PHE A 114 12.08 8.84 -5.29
CA PHE A 114 12.20 8.71 -3.84
C PHE A 114 13.46 7.93 -3.45
N LYS A 115 13.77 6.82 -4.13
CA LYS A 115 14.99 6.01 -3.95
C LYS A 115 16.30 6.82 -3.98
N LYS A 116 16.32 7.98 -4.64
CA LYS A 116 17.50 8.84 -4.79
C LYS A 116 17.64 9.87 -3.66
N THR A 117 16.71 9.89 -2.71
CA THR A 117 16.68 10.83 -1.58
C THR A 117 17.27 10.22 -0.30
N PRO A 118 17.82 11.04 0.61
CA PRO A 118 18.22 10.58 1.95
C PRO A 118 17.07 9.94 2.74
N GLU A 119 15.85 10.45 2.55
CA GLU A 119 14.61 9.99 3.19
C GLU A 119 14.33 8.52 2.88
N PHE A 120 14.68 8.04 1.69
CA PHE A 120 14.52 6.62 1.36
C PHE A 120 15.32 5.71 2.30
N ILE A 121 16.59 6.04 2.56
CA ILE A 121 17.43 5.28 3.48
C ILE A 121 16.94 5.46 4.92
N LYS A 122 16.41 6.64 5.26
CA LYS A 122 15.82 6.91 6.58
C LYS A 122 14.64 5.99 6.85
N TYR A 123 13.66 5.94 5.94
CA TYR A 123 12.36 5.32 6.18
C TYR A 123 12.25 3.86 5.73
N VAL A 124 12.92 3.45 4.66
CA VAL A 124 12.72 2.12 4.05
C VAL A 124 13.64 1.07 4.68
N ASP A 125 13.07 -0.08 5.04
CA ASP A 125 13.81 -1.29 5.41
C ASP A 125 14.15 -2.10 4.16
N LEU A 126 15.36 -1.86 3.64
CA LEU A 126 15.87 -2.55 2.45
C LEU A 126 16.09 -4.05 2.66
N LYS A 127 16.35 -4.50 3.89
CA LYS A 127 16.62 -5.91 4.19
C LYS A 127 15.32 -6.72 4.22
N LYS A 128 14.24 -6.11 4.75
CA LYS A 128 12.92 -6.73 4.80
C LYS A 128 12.17 -6.61 3.46
N SER A 129 12.44 -5.56 2.68
CA SER A 129 11.80 -5.33 1.38
C SER A 129 12.09 -6.42 0.34
N GLN A 130 11.06 -6.80 -0.40
CA GLN A 130 11.08 -7.88 -1.38
C GLN A 130 10.92 -7.34 -2.80
N HIS A 131 11.72 -7.85 -3.72
CA HIS A 131 11.70 -7.51 -5.15
C HIS A 131 11.81 -6.00 -5.48
N LEU A 132 12.28 -5.20 -4.53
CA LEU A 132 12.42 -3.74 -4.64
C LEU A 132 13.29 -3.32 -5.83
N GLN A 133 14.42 -4.00 -6.04
CA GLN A 133 15.29 -3.69 -7.19
C GLN A 133 14.57 -3.92 -8.52
N ARG A 134 13.75 -4.97 -8.61
CA ARG A 134 12.96 -5.30 -9.81
C ARG A 134 11.91 -4.24 -10.09
N LEU A 135 11.20 -3.76 -9.05
CA LEU A 135 10.26 -2.64 -9.17
C LEU A 135 10.95 -1.37 -9.67
N LEU A 136 12.07 -1.02 -9.04
CA LEU A 136 12.79 0.22 -9.33
C LEU A 136 13.55 0.19 -10.66
N SER A 137 13.69 -0.98 -11.30
CA SER A 137 14.29 -1.12 -12.62
C SER A 137 13.28 -1.12 -13.77
N ILE A 138 11.97 -1.07 -13.48
CA ILE A 138 10.94 -1.06 -14.51
C ILE A 138 11.11 0.21 -15.37
N ARG A 139 11.24 0.01 -16.68
CA ARG A 139 11.28 1.11 -17.64
C ARG A 139 9.85 1.61 -17.82
N ILE A 140 9.70 2.91 -17.63
CA ILE A 140 8.41 3.59 -17.74
C ILE A 140 8.56 4.59 -18.87
N GLU A 141 8.26 4.14 -20.07
CA GLU A 141 8.30 4.95 -21.30
C GLU A 141 7.25 6.07 -21.27
#